data_AF-A0A7S3LYQ3-F1
#
_entry.id   AF-A0A7S3LYQ3-F1
#
_cell.length_a   1.000
_cell.length_b   1.000
_cell.length_c   1.000
_cell.angle_alpha   90.00
_cell.angle_beta   90.00
_cell.angle_gamma   90.00
#
_symmetry.space_group_name_H-M   'P 1'
#
loop_
_entity.id
_entity.type
_entity.pdbx_description
1 polymer ?
#
loop_
_entity_poly.entity_id
_entity_poly.type
_entity_poly.pdbx_seq_one_letter_code
_entity_poly.pdbx_strand_id
1 'polypeptide(L)'
;AEADPELAEAIEADFYRFEPYLRHALQELVAEGNQGYVIDLDKGQRELFVSFYNFPRVDRIRAMSTEKIGRLISISGTVTRSSEVRPELLFGFFICKKCGSQLPAVEQQFQYTEPQICKNPQCKTAGDFQLVVDKSAFVDWQRLRVQENADEIPPGSMPRCVDVICRNEVVEMAKAGDKVILTGA
;
A
#
# COMPACT_ATOMS: atom_id res chain seq x y z
N ALA A 1 10.01 26.21 -4.12
CA ALA A 1 10.56 25.27 -3.13
C ALA A 1 11.69 24.53 -3.83
N GLU A 2 12.93 24.75 -3.40
CA GLU A 2 14.06 23.95 -3.91
C GLU A 2 13.86 22.51 -3.44
N ALA A 3 14.08 21.56 -4.35
CA ALA A 3 14.01 20.14 -4.02
C ALA A 3 15.20 19.81 -3.10
N ASP A 4 14.92 19.28 -1.91
CA ASP A 4 15.95 18.78 -1.00
C ASP A 4 16.47 17.43 -1.52
N PRO A 5 17.72 17.37 -2.03
CA PRO A 5 18.26 16.15 -2.62
C PRO A 5 18.55 15.09 -1.55
N GLU A 6 18.87 15.48 -0.32
CA GLU A 6 19.16 14.53 0.77
C GLU A 6 17.88 13.79 1.18
N LEU A 7 16.76 14.51 1.26
CA LEU A 7 15.46 13.92 1.54
C LEU A 7 15.02 12.96 0.42
N ALA A 8 15.23 13.35 -0.84
CA ALA A 8 14.87 12.50 -1.98
C ALA A 8 15.65 11.17 -1.97
N GLU A 9 16.96 11.22 -1.71
CA GLU A 9 17.81 10.04 -1.61
C GLU A 9 17.40 9.13 -0.44
N ALA A 10 17.05 9.72 0.71
CA ALA A 10 16.57 8.97 1.87
C ALA A 10 15.24 8.25 1.59
N ILE A 11 14.28 8.93 0.94
CA ILE A 11 12.99 8.33 0.57
C ILE A 11 13.21 7.24 -0.48
N GLU A 12 14.08 7.43 -1.47
CA GLU A 12 14.38 6.42 -2.48
C GLU A 12 14.97 5.14 -1.86
N ALA A 13 15.93 5.30 -0.93
CA ALA A 13 16.65 4.18 -0.34
C ALA A 13 15.85 3.35 0.67
N ASP A 14 14.99 3.99 1.47
CA ASP A 14 14.27 3.35 2.58
C ASP A 14 12.76 3.64 2.55
N PHE A 15 12.17 3.67 1.34
CA PHE A 15 10.77 4.07 1.14
C PHE A 15 9.78 3.32 2.04
N TYR A 16 9.88 1.99 2.13
CA TYR A 16 8.96 1.18 2.95
C TYR A 16 9.00 1.57 4.44
N ARG A 17 10.15 2.04 4.94
CA ARG A 17 10.29 2.51 6.31
C ARG A 17 9.66 3.89 6.50
N PHE A 18 9.78 4.76 5.50
CA PHE A 18 9.27 6.13 5.56
C PHE A 18 7.78 6.24 5.22
N GLU A 19 7.20 5.27 4.52
CA GLU A 19 5.80 5.27 4.07
C GLU A 19 4.78 5.57 5.19
N PRO A 20 4.85 4.95 6.39
CA PRO A 20 3.92 5.26 7.47
C PRO A 20 4.03 6.70 7.99
N TYR A 21 5.24 7.27 8.00
CA TYR A 21 5.50 8.63 8.46
C TYR A 21 5.04 9.66 7.44
N LEU A 22 5.27 9.39 6.14
CA LEU A 22 4.77 10.22 5.04
C LEU A 22 3.24 10.29 5.05
N ARG A 23 2.58 9.15 5.30
CA ARG A 23 1.12 9.09 5.49
C ARG A 23 0.66 9.96 6.65
N HIS A 24 1.29 9.82 7.83
CA HIS A 24 0.90 10.60 9.01
C HIS A 24 1.08 12.11 8.79
N ALA A 25 2.22 12.52 8.22
CA ALA A 25 2.49 13.92 7.92
C ALA A 25 1.47 14.49 6.91
N LEU A 26 1.07 13.71 5.90
CA LEU A 26 0.01 14.10 4.96
C LEU A 26 -1.34 14.27 5.67
N GLN A 27 -1.69 13.35 6.57
CA GLN A 27 -2.93 13.44 7.35
C GLN A 27 -2.96 14.70 8.23
N GLU A 28 -1.86 15.03 8.91
CA GLU A 28 -1.75 16.25 9.73
C GLU A 28 -1.89 17.52 8.86
N LEU A 29 -1.16 17.58 7.75
CA LEU A 29 -1.19 18.72 6.84
C LEU A 29 -2.59 18.98 6.27
N VAL A 30 -3.28 17.92 5.86
CA VAL A 30 -4.64 18.04 5.31
C VAL A 30 -5.64 18.39 6.42
N ALA A 31 -5.43 17.92 7.66
CA ALA A 31 -6.25 18.29 8.80
C ALA A 31 -6.13 19.78 9.14
N GLU A 32 -4.95 20.38 9.01
CA GLU A 32 -4.77 21.83 9.21
C GLU A 32 -5.52 22.66 8.16
N GLY A 33 -5.49 22.23 6.90
CA GLY A 33 -6.11 22.97 5.79
C GLY A 33 -7.62 22.74 5.63
N ASN A 34 -8.09 21.50 5.84
CA ASN A 34 -9.49 21.13 5.65
C ASN A 34 -9.86 19.90 6.50
N GLN A 35 -10.21 20.15 7.76
CA GLN A 35 -10.60 19.11 8.73
C GLN A 35 -11.74 18.20 8.23
N GLY A 36 -12.68 18.74 7.43
CA GLY A 36 -13.81 17.98 6.90
C GLY A 36 -13.43 16.95 5.83
N TYR A 37 -12.22 17.04 5.27
CA TYR A 37 -11.72 16.04 4.32
C TYR A 37 -11.10 14.82 5.02
N VAL A 38 -10.49 15.02 6.20
CA VAL A 38 -9.84 13.95 6.97
C VAL A 38 -10.85 13.18 7.81
N ILE A 39 -11.86 13.87 8.34
CA ILE A 39 -12.89 13.29 9.22
C ILE A 39 -14.18 13.17 8.41
N ASP A 40 -14.46 11.96 7.95
CA ASP A 40 -15.74 11.62 7.34
C ASP A 40 -16.74 11.30 8.46
N LEU A 41 -17.85 12.05 8.53
CA LEU A 41 -18.86 11.91 9.56
C LEU A 41 -19.47 10.50 9.61
N ASP A 42 -19.52 9.80 8.46
CA ASP A 42 -20.13 8.48 8.35
C ASP A 42 -19.12 7.33 8.44
N LYS A 43 -17.87 7.56 8.00
CA LYS A 43 -16.83 6.52 7.88
C LYS A 43 -15.66 6.68 8.86
N GLY A 44 -15.63 7.74 9.65
CA GLY A 44 -14.53 8.05 10.56
C GLY A 44 -13.33 8.68 9.84
N GLN A 45 -12.13 8.39 10.33
CA GLN A 45 -10.90 8.97 9.81
C GLN A 45 -10.54 8.35 8.45
N ARG A 46 -10.39 9.18 7.41
CA ARG A 46 -9.94 8.72 6.09
C ARG A 46 -8.44 8.47 6.09
N GLU A 47 -8.04 7.32 5.54
CA GLU A 47 -6.63 7.03 5.26
C GLU A 47 -6.21 7.73 3.97
N LEU A 48 -5.08 8.41 4.00
CA LEU A 48 -4.51 9.12 2.86
C LEU A 48 -3.19 8.46 2.47
N PHE A 49 -2.90 8.38 1.18
CA PHE A 49 -1.68 7.73 0.68
C PHE A 49 -0.93 8.67 -0.25
N VAL A 50 0.40 8.65 -0.15
CA VAL A 50 1.29 9.38 -1.04
C VAL A 50 1.63 8.49 -2.23
N SER A 51 1.43 9.00 -3.44
CA SER A 51 1.83 8.32 -4.69
C SER A 51 2.87 9.16 -5.41
N PHE A 52 4.06 8.60 -5.59
CA PHE A 52 5.14 9.25 -6.34
C PHE A 52 5.00 8.97 -7.83
N TYR A 53 5.29 9.99 -8.64
CA TYR A 53 5.26 9.91 -10.11
C TYR A 53 6.48 10.62 -10.71
N ASN A 54 6.70 10.40 -12.00
CA ASN A 54 7.82 11.00 -12.76
C ASN A 54 9.21 10.71 -12.15
N PHE A 55 9.41 9.47 -11.71
CA PHE A 55 10.69 9.03 -11.16
C PHE A 55 11.75 8.99 -12.28
N PRO A 56 12.94 9.58 -12.10
CA PRO A 56 13.90 9.81 -13.18
C PRO A 56 14.51 8.51 -13.74
N ARG A 57 14.58 7.47 -12.92
CA ARG A 57 15.18 6.19 -13.28
C ARG A 57 14.13 5.10 -13.44
N VAL A 58 13.91 4.65 -14.67
CA VAL A 58 13.02 3.52 -14.95
C VAL A 58 13.87 2.27 -15.18
N ASP A 59 13.70 1.29 -14.31
CA ASP A 59 14.37 0.00 -14.39
C ASP A 59 13.54 -1.01 -15.21
N ARG A 60 14.25 -1.97 -15.80
CA ARG A 60 13.62 -3.12 -16.48
C ARG A 60 13.20 -4.17 -15.46
N ILE A 61 12.16 -4.95 -15.77
CA ILE A 61 11.71 -6.07 -14.93
C ILE A 61 12.87 -7.04 -14.65
N ARG A 62 13.69 -7.36 -15.65
CA ARG A 62 14.93 -8.16 -15.51
C ARG A 62 15.95 -7.62 -14.50
N ALA A 63 15.97 -6.32 -14.29
CA ALA A 63 16.92 -5.64 -13.39
C ALA A 63 16.41 -5.60 -11.94
N MET A 64 15.24 -6.18 -11.63
CA MET A 64 14.79 -6.35 -10.26
C MET A 64 15.63 -7.42 -9.55
N SER A 65 16.18 -7.05 -8.41
CA SER A 65 17.00 -7.91 -7.55
C SER A 65 16.59 -7.72 -6.09
N THR A 66 17.09 -8.58 -5.21
CA THR A 66 16.80 -8.52 -3.77
C THR A 66 17.30 -7.24 -3.10
N GLU A 67 18.27 -6.55 -3.70
CA GLU A 67 18.80 -5.27 -3.19
C GLU A 67 17.79 -4.12 -3.30
N LYS A 68 16.76 -4.29 -4.14
CA LYS A 68 15.71 -3.29 -4.38
C LYS A 68 14.50 -3.45 -3.45
N ILE A 69 14.50 -4.47 -2.58
CA ILE A 69 13.41 -4.70 -1.63
C ILE A 69 13.31 -3.50 -0.69
N GLY A 70 12.11 -2.94 -0.55
CA GLY A 70 11.81 -1.82 0.36
C GLY A 70 12.24 -0.45 -0.15
N ARG A 71 12.85 -0.37 -1.34
CA ARG A 71 13.25 0.88 -2.02
C ARG A 71 12.14 1.37 -2.94
N LEU A 72 12.12 2.66 -3.23
CA LEU A 72 11.25 3.19 -4.28
C LEU A 72 11.88 2.92 -5.65
N ILE A 73 11.20 2.15 -6.48
CA ILE A 73 11.65 1.86 -7.85
C ILE A 73 10.55 2.17 -8.86
N SER A 74 10.95 2.45 -10.09
CA SER A 74 10.04 2.56 -11.23
C SER A 74 10.35 1.48 -12.25
N ILE A 75 9.32 0.76 -12.71
CA ILE A 75 9.45 -0.31 -13.68
C ILE A 75 8.58 -0.04 -14.91
N SER A 76 9.10 -0.37 -16.09
CA SER A 76 8.33 -0.35 -17.33
C SER A 76 7.92 -1.75 -17.78
N GLY A 77 6.68 -1.89 -18.26
CA GLY A 77 6.21 -3.14 -18.84
C GLY A 77 4.84 -3.02 -19.49
N THR A 78 4.37 -4.11 -20.07
CA THR A 78 3.03 -4.22 -20.66
C THR A 78 2.14 -5.06 -19.77
N VAL A 79 0.94 -4.57 -19.44
CA VAL A 79 -0.04 -5.32 -18.64
C VAL A 79 -0.62 -6.45 -19.48
N THR A 80 -0.55 -7.67 -18.98
CA THR A 80 -1.08 -8.87 -19.66
C THR A 80 -2.43 -9.29 -19.13
N ARG A 81 -2.65 -9.14 -17.82
CA ARG A 81 -3.88 -9.55 -17.15
C ARG A 81 -4.10 -8.66 -15.93
N SER A 82 -5.35 -8.30 -15.70
CA SER A 82 -5.82 -7.70 -14.46
C SER A 82 -6.75 -8.67 -13.72
N SER A 83 -6.73 -8.65 -12.40
CA SER A 83 -7.77 -9.28 -11.57
C SER A 83 -8.98 -8.35 -11.43
N GLU A 84 -10.08 -8.89 -10.95
CA GLU A 84 -11.16 -8.09 -10.38
C GLU A 84 -10.65 -7.30 -9.17
N VAL A 85 -11.26 -6.14 -8.95
CA VAL A 85 -11.06 -5.33 -7.74
C VAL A 85 -11.72 -6.03 -6.57
N ARG A 86 -11.00 -6.12 -5.45
CA ARG A 86 -11.53 -6.69 -4.21
C ARG A 86 -11.19 -5.76 -3.05
N PRO A 87 -11.97 -5.76 -1.97
CA PRO A 87 -11.60 -5.06 -0.75
C PRO A 87 -10.52 -5.85 0.01
N GLU A 88 -9.46 -5.16 0.45
CA GLU A 88 -8.41 -5.62 1.37
C GLU A 88 -8.63 -4.95 2.72
N LEU A 89 -8.59 -5.74 3.80
CA LEU A 89 -8.62 -5.20 5.15
C LEU A 89 -7.24 -4.62 5.49
N LEU A 90 -7.15 -3.30 5.65
CA LEU A 90 -5.89 -2.64 5.99
C LEU A 90 -5.72 -2.52 7.52
N PHE A 91 -6.77 -2.05 8.19
CA PHE A 91 -6.81 -1.91 9.63
C PHE A 91 -8.08 -2.55 10.19
N GLY A 92 -7.90 -3.57 11.03
CA GLY A 92 -8.99 -4.23 11.73
C GLY A 92 -9.40 -3.48 12.99
N PHE A 93 -10.72 -3.32 13.17
CA PHE A 93 -11.31 -2.92 14.44
C PHE A 93 -11.77 -4.17 15.18
N PHE A 94 -11.15 -4.47 16.31
CA PHE A 94 -11.44 -5.67 17.08
C PHE A 94 -12.14 -5.34 18.40
N ILE A 95 -13.04 -6.21 18.84
CA ILE A 95 -13.64 -6.17 20.17
C ILE A 95 -13.23 -7.42 20.93
N CYS A 96 -12.71 -7.26 22.15
CA CYS A 96 -12.42 -8.38 23.02
C CYS A 96 -13.74 -8.99 23.53
N LYS A 97 -14.00 -10.27 23.26
CA LYS A 97 -15.27 -10.90 23.68
C LYS A 97 -15.41 -11.06 25.19
N LYS A 98 -14.31 -11.07 25.94
CA LYS A 98 -14.35 -11.22 27.41
C LYS A 98 -14.66 -9.95 28.17
N CYS A 99 -14.08 -8.81 27.77
CA CYS A 99 -14.24 -7.55 28.49
C CYS A 99 -14.96 -6.46 27.69
N GLY A 100 -15.31 -6.71 26.43
CA GLY A 100 -15.92 -5.73 25.54
C GLY A 100 -15.01 -4.57 25.15
N SER A 101 -13.71 -4.61 25.49
CA SER A 101 -12.79 -3.53 25.13
C SER A 101 -12.60 -3.45 23.62
N GLN A 102 -12.52 -2.23 23.13
CA GLN A 102 -12.32 -1.92 21.71
C GLN A 102 -10.83 -1.77 21.42
N LEU A 103 -10.37 -2.43 20.36
CA LEU A 103 -9.01 -2.39 19.85
C LEU A 103 -9.05 -1.89 18.40
N PRO A 104 -9.06 -0.57 18.19
CA PRO A 104 -8.98 0.00 16.85
C PRO A 104 -7.57 -0.13 16.26
N ALA A 105 -7.48 0.04 14.94
CA ALA A 105 -6.24 0.21 14.18
C ALA A 105 -5.25 -0.96 14.30
N VAL A 106 -5.72 -2.21 14.26
CA VAL A 106 -4.84 -3.38 14.18
C VAL A 106 -4.44 -3.59 12.72
N GLU A 107 -3.18 -3.26 12.40
CA GLU A 107 -2.60 -3.41 11.06
C GLU A 107 -2.64 -4.86 10.58
N GLN A 108 -2.98 -5.04 9.30
CA GLN A 108 -2.98 -6.33 8.63
C GLN A 108 -1.82 -6.38 7.63
N GLN A 109 -0.89 -7.32 7.83
CA GLN A 109 0.27 -7.47 6.95
C GLN A 109 0.12 -8.74 6.11
N PHE A 110 -0.51 -8.62 4.94
CA PHE A 110 -0.72 -9.69 3.96
C PHE A 110 -1.49 -10.94 4.46
N GLN A 111 -1.96 -10.93 5.71
CA GLN A 111 -2.75 -11.99 6.32
C GLN A 111 -3.68 -11.42 7.39
N TYR A 112 -4.77 -12.14 7.66
CA TYR A 112 -5.66 -11.83 8.77
C TYR A 112 -4.92 -12.02 10.10
N THR A 113 -4.69 -10.91 10.80
CA THR A 113 -3.90 -10.83 12.02
C THR A 113 -4.77 -10.32 13.16
N GLU A 114 -4.91 -11.14 14.20
CA GLU A 114 -5.62 -10.78 15.43
C GLU A 114 -4.63 -10.27 16.49
N PRO A 115 -5.06 -9.33 17.35
CA PRO A 115 -4.25 -8.90 18.48
C PRO A 115 -3.98 -10.09 19.41
N GLN A 116 -2.72 -10.26 19.81
CA GLN A 116 -2.33 -11.40 20.66
C GLN A 116 -2.84 -11.24 22.10
N ILE A 117 -2.88 -10.01 22.61
CA ILE A 117 -3.24 -9.70 23.98
C ILE A 117 -4.16 -8.49 23.97
N CYS A 118 -5.20 -8.54 24.80
CA CYS A 118 -6.11 -7.41 24.99
C CYS A 118 -5.37 -6.26 25.70
N LYS A 119 -5.45 -5.04 25.14
CA LYS A 119 -4.80 -3.83 25.67
C LYS A 119 -5.40 -3.35 27.00
N ASN A 120 -6.58 -3.85 27.37
CA ASN A 120 -7.20 -3.50 28.65
C ASN A 120 -6.38 -4.09 29.82
N PRO A 121 -5.84 -3.26 30.74
CA PRO A 121 -5.02 -3.73 31.85
C PRO A 121 -5.74 -4.70 32.79
N GLN A 122 -7.08 -4.65 32.86
CA GLN A 122 -7.92 -5.55 33.65
C GLN A 122 -8.18 -6.89 32.95
N CYS A 123 -8.07 -6.93 31.63
CA CYS A 123 -8.35 -8.11 30.81
C CYS A 123 -7.11 -8.44 29.98
N LYS A 124 -6.10 -9.04 30.60
CA LYS A 124 -4.89 -9.52 29.92
C LYS A 124 -5.11 -10.88 29.26
N THR A 125 -6.31 -11.10 28.72
CA THR A 125 -6.64 -12.35 28.05
C THR A 125 -5.98 -12.39 26.68
N ALA A 126 -5.38 -13.53 26.36
CA ALA A 126 -5.02 -13.91 24.99
C ALA A 126 -6.18 -14.70 24.35
N GLY A 127 -6.47 -14.40 23.09
CA GLY A 127 -7.35 -15.18 22.22
C GLY A 127 -8.83 -15.19 22.61
N ASP A 128 -9.57 -14.18 22.12
CA ASP A 128 -10.96 -14.27 21.61
C ASP A 128 -11.41 -12.85 21.21
N PHE A 129 -11.10 -12.47 19.97
CA PHE A 129 -11.42 -11.15 19.42
C PHE A 129 -12.45 -11.30 18.30
N GLN A 130 -13.33 -10.31 18.20
CA GLN A 130 -14.31 -10.22 17.13
C GLN A 130 -13.97 -9.02 16.25
N LEU A 131 -13.75 -9.25 14.95
CA LEU A 131 -13.65 -8.17 13.98
C LEU A 131 -15.01 -7.49 13.80
N VAL A 132 -15.03 -6.17 13.85
CA VAL A 132 -16.19 -5.34 13.52
C VAL A 132 -15.97 -4.76 12.14
N VAL A 133 -16.60 -5.36 11.14
CA VAL A 133 -16.43 -4.99 9.72
C VAL A 133 -16.78 -3.52 9.48
N ASP A 134 -17.90 -3.05 10.03
CA ASP A 134 -18.40 -1.68 9.81
C ASP A 134 -17.46 -0.57 10.30
N LYS A 135 -16.56 -0.88 11.24
CA LYS A 135 -15.58 0.07 11.81
C LYS A 135 -14.16 -0.17 11.33
N SER A 136 -13.96 -1.20 10.51
CA SER A 136 -12.65 -1.55 9.98
C SER A 136 -12.35 -0.77 8.72
N ALA A 137 -11.07 -0.46 8.49
CA ALA A 137 -10.64 0.25 7.29
C ALA A 137 -10.34 -0.76 6.17
N PHE A 138 -11.07 -0.63 5.07
CA PHE A 138 -10.85 -1.40 3.85
C PHE A 138 -10.32 -0.50 2.75
N VAL A 139 -9.49 -1.08 1.89
CA VAL A 139 -8.95 -0.43 0.70
C VAL A 139 -9.20 -1.32 -0.51
N ASP A 140 -9.46 -0.70 -1.66
CA ASP A 140 -9.54 -1.43 -2.91
C ASP A 140 -8.15 -1.89 -3.32
N TRP A 141 -8.03 -3.17 -3.68
CA TRP A 141 -6.81 -3.73 -4.23
C TRP A 141 -7.09 -4.51 -5.52
N GLN A 142 -6.10 -4.52 -6.40
CA GLN A 142 -6.13 -5.24 -7.66
C GLN A 142 -4.74 -5.79 -7.97
N ARG A 143 -4.68 -6.99 -8.53
CA ARG A 143 -3.44 -7.58 -9.01
C ARG A 143 -3.33 -7.43 -10.52
N LEU A 144 -2.24 -6.83 -10.98
CA LEU A 144 -1.86 -6.74 -12.38
C LEU A 144 -0.69 -7.69 -12.66
N ARG A 145 -0.77 -8.45 -13.75
CA ARG A 145 0.36 -9.22 -14.26
C ARG A 145 1.03 -8.44 -15.37
N VAL A 146 2.26 -8.00 -15.12
CA VAL A 146 3.03 -7.15 -16.02
C VAL A 146 4.15 -7.97 -16.66
N GLN A 147 4.31 -7.82 -17.97
CA GLN A 147 5.32 -8.51 -18.76
C GLN A 147 6.34 -7.51 -19.31
N GLU A 148 7.58 -7.98 -19.53
CA GLU A 148 8.63 -7.21 -20.21
C GLU A 148 8.18 -6.71 -21.58
N ASN A 149 8.57 -5.49 -21.92
CA ASN A 149 8.35 -4.94 -23.24
C ASN A 149 9.18 -5.71 -24.27
N ALA A 150 8.62 -5.96 -25.45
CA ALA A 150 9.28 -6.75 -26.51
C ALA A 150 10.67 -6.21 -26.89
N ASP A 151 10.82 -4.87 -26.86
CA ASP A 151 12.05 -4.16 -27.22
C ASP A 151 13.20 -4.41 -26.23
N GLU A 152 12.90 -4.91 -25.02
CA GLU A 152 13.87 -5.12 -23.94
C GLU A 152 14.29 -6.59 -23.77
N ILE A 153 13.64 -7.50 -24.50
CA ILE A 153 13.88 -8.94 -24.39
C ILE A 153 15.15 -9.30 -25.17
N PRO A 154 16.16 -9.92 -24.53
CA PRO A 154 17.33 -10.42 -25.23
C PRO A 154 16.96 -11.50 -26.27
N PRO A 155 17.63 -11.52 -27.43
CA PRO A 155 17.36 -12.51 -28.46
C PRO A 155 17.52 -13.93 -27.93
N GLY A 156 16.55 -14.80 -28.23
CA GLY A 156 16.54 -16.19 -27.77
C GLY A 156 16.07 -16.40 -26.32
N SER A 157 15.64 -15.34 -25.62
CA SER A 157 15.07 -15.45 -24.26
C SER A 157 13.54 -15.35 -24.25
N MET A 158 12.91 -16.04 -23.30
CA MET A 158 11.49 -15.85 -22.98
C MET A 158 11.29 -14.55 -22.17
N PRO A 159 10.24 -13.75 -22.43
CA PRO A 159 9.86 -12.62 -21.58
C PRO A 159 9.63 -13.03 -20.12
N ARG A 160 10.06 -12.19 -19.18
CA ARG A 160 9.69 -12.33 -17.77
C ARG A 160 8.41 -11.58 -17.46
N CYS A 161 7.69 -12.07 -16.45
CA CYS A 161 6.51 -11.41 -15.90
C CYS A 161 6.64 -11.24 -14.40
N VAL A 162 6.04 -10.18 -13.86
CA VAL A 162 5.91 -9.89 -12.43
C VAL A 162 4.45 -9.59 -12.11
N ASP A 163 4.03 -9.95 -10.90
CA ASP A 163 2.72 -9.54 -10.37
C ASP A 163 2.91 -8.24 -9.57
N VAL A 164 2.15 -7.21 -9.92
CA VAL A 164 2.12 -5.91 -9.23
C VAL A 164 0.78 -5.75 -8.54
N ILE A 165 0.81 -5.26 -7.31
CA ILE A 165 -0.39 -4.99 -6.52
C ILE A 165 -0.67 -3.49 -6.59
N CYS A 166 -1.82 -3.11 -7.14
CA CYS A 166 -2.33 -1.75 -7.11
C CYS A 166 -3.30 -1.61 -5.94
N ARG A 167 -3.22 -0.49 -5.22
CA ARG A 167 -4.09 -0.17 -4.08
C ARG A 167 -4.65 1.23 -4.23
N ASN A 168 -5.75 1.51 -3.53
CA ASN A 168 -6.41 2.82 -3.49
C ASN A 168 -6.85 3.29 -4.89
N GLU A 169 -6.70 4.60 -5.15
CA GLU A 169 -7.14 5.28 -6.37
C GLU A 169 -6.41 4.80 -7.64
N VAL A 170 -5.30 4.07 -7.51
CA VAL A 170 -4.53 3.55 -8.64
C VAL A 170 -5.17 2.29 -9.25
N VAL A 171 -6.15 1.71 -8.57
CA VAL A 171 -6.91 0.56 -9.05
C VAL A 171 -7.72 0.92 -10.30
N GLU A 172 -7.82 -0.02 -11.26
CA GLU A 172 -8.45 0.15 -12.57
C GLU A 172 -7.85 1.22 -13.51
N MET A 173 -6.76 1.89 -13.13
CA MET A 173 -6.08 2.85 -14.01
C MET A 173 -5.42 2.20 -15.24
N ALA A 174 -5.02 0.95 -15.13
CA ALA A 174 -4.34 0.21 -16.20
C ALA A 174 -5.14 -1.00 -16.67
N LYS A 175 -5.17 -1.23 -17.99
CA LYS A 175 -5.90 -2.35 -18.61
C LYS A 175 -4.95 -3.30 -19.32
N ALA A 176 -5.42 -4.51 -19.60
CA ALA A 176 -4.64 -5.49 -20.36
C ALA A 176 -4.34 -4.94 -21.78
N GLY A 177 -3.06 -4.99 -22.16
CA GLY A 177 -2.53 -4.45 -23.40
C GLY A 177 -1.79 -3.11 -23.23
N ASP A 178 -2.00 -2.40 -22.12
CA ASP A 178 -1.39 -1.08 -21.91
C ASP A 178 0.10 -1.20 -21.58
N LYS A 179 0.90 -0.31 -22.19
CA LYS A 179 2.29 -0.06 -21.78
C LYS A 179 2.28 0.93 -20.63
N VAL A 180 2.78 0.50 -19.47
CA VAL A 180 2.72 1.27 -18.22
C VAL A 180 4.11 1.44 -17.62
N ILE A 181 4.26 2.54 -16.89
CA ILE A 181 5.38 2.78 -15.98
C ILE A 181 4.79 2.81 -14.58
N LEU A 182 5.21 1.87 -13.75
CA LEU A 182 4.69 1.67 -12.39
C LEU A 182 5.78 2.07 -11.41
N THR A 183 5.44 2.93 -10.44
CA THR A 183 6.38 3.38 -9.41
C THR A 183 5.87 2.96 -8.04
N GLY A 184 6.72 2.32 -7.25
CA GLY A 184 6.35 1.77 -5.95
C GLY A 184 7.47 1.00 -5.28
N ALA A 185 7.12 0.30 -4.20
CA ALA A 185 8.01 -0.57 -3.41
C ALA A 185 7.79 -2.05 -3.72
#